data_AF-A0A158KZD1-F1
#
_entry.id   AF-A0A158KZD1-F1
#
_cell.length_a   1.000
_cell.length_b   1.000
_cell.length_c   1.000
_cell.angle_alpha   90.00
_cell.angle_beta   90.00
_cell.angle_gamma   90.00
#
_symmetry.space_group_name_H-M   'P 1'
#
loop_
_entity.id
_entity.type
_entity.pdbx_description
1 polymer ?
#
loop_
_entity_poly.entity_id
_entity_poly.type
_entity_poly.pdbx_seq_one_letter_code
_entity_poly.pdbx_strand_id
1 'polypeptide(L)'
;MQLDIFADSRDVMLRNDVLDALLESNASAARLAWRKLHDDYPDDETLAALDGLIGELGEDAAPPFADHQAMDACCRRLNAEIEPAARRLFGEAKAHAWLAPCWRARARRAAALPFCADASDHHAVALWLRAGDWTAARNAVEHIEAWRRIPAPLAWMAEVRYRADGLEVAWALLTELAWLSPRRFADLLTRLNDASLDALRRRFDAQFDGAGGLADLAWFPAWLLIEKPCLAPSLRTAQPSRHTSPERATRLLLQILDLERRGSQPELVERRKALRSLHDGLYAAYMKTR
;
A
#
# COMPACT_ATOMS: atom_id res chain seq x y z
N MET A 1 -1.75 12.77 53.14
CA MET A 1 -1.59 11.83 52.01
C MET A 1 -0.71 12.54 50.99
N GLN A 2 0.59 12.27 51.05
CA GLN A 2 1.62 12.92 50.24
C GLN A 2 1.79 12.03 49.00
N LEU A 3 1.47 12.56 47.81
CA LEU A 3 1.60 11.87 46.54
C LEU A 3 3.07 11.47 46.33
N ASP A 4 3.29 10.19 46.02
CA ASP A 4 4.60 9.54 45.91
C ASP A 4 5.27 9.85 44.56
N ILE A 5 5.63 11.12 44.37
CA ILE A 5 6.24 11.65 43.14
C ILE A 5 7.57 10.95 42.80
N PHE A 6 8.22 10.31 43.78
CA PHE A 6 9.48 9.60 43.57
C PHE A 6 9.29 8.16 43.12
N ALA A 7 8.27 7.44 43.62
CA ALA A 7 7.89 6.14 43.10
C ALA A 7 7.46 6.21 41.62
N ASP A 8 6.68 7.24 41.26
CA ASP A 8 6.25 7.57 39.89
C ASP A 8 7.42 8.05 38.99
N SER A 9 8.60 8.32 39.56
CA SER A 9 9.78 8.69 38.79
C SER A 9 10.69 7.49 38.47
N ARG A 10 10.73 6.50 39.37
CA ARG A 10 11.59 5.32 39.23
C ARG A 10 10.96 4.27 38.32
N ASP A 11 9.65 4.06 38.41
CA ASP A 11 8.94 3.18 37.48
C ASP A 11 9.05 3.69 36.03
N VAL A 12 8.88 5.01 35.82
CA VAL A 12 9.03 5.66 34.51
C VAL A 12 10.46 5.54 33.99
N MET A 13 11.47 5.73 34.85
CA MET A 13 12.87 5.54 34.47
C MET A 13 13.15 4.09 34.04
N LEU A 14 12.71 3.11 34.82
CA LEU A 14 12.91 1.69 34.49
C LEU A 14 12.15 1.28 33.22
N ARG A 15 10.94 1.80 32.98
CA ARG A 15 10.23 1.61 31.72
C ARG A 15 11.03 2.18 30.55
N ASN A 16 11.54 3.41 30.69
CA ASN A 16 12.35 4.05 29.65
C ASN A 16 13.62 3.26 29.34
N ASP A 17 14.29 2.69 30.35
CA ASP A 17 15.46 1.83 30.14
C ASP A 17 15.12 0.61 29.26
N VAL A 18 13.94 0.00 29.44
CA VAL A 18 13.49 -1.11 28.56
C VAL A 18 13.22 -0.60 27.16
N LEU A 19 12.52 0.53 27.03
CA LEU A 19 12.15 1.11 25.74
C LEU A 19 13.37 1.54 24.93
N ASP A 20 14.36 2.15 25.55
CA ASP A 20 15.61 2.57 24.90
C ASP A 20 16.38 1.34 24.40
N ALA A 21 16.52 0.30 25.21
CA ALA A 21 17.16 -0.95 24.79
C ALA A 21 16.39 -1.67 23.66
N LEU A 22 15.05 -1.59 23.65
CA LEU A 22 14.22 -2.10 22.55
C LEU A 22 14.44 -1.30 21.25
N LEU A 23 14.53 0.03 21.33
CA LEU A 23 14.79 0.90 20.18
C LEU A 23 16.20 0.69 19.60
N GLU A 24 17.18 0.35 20.45
CA GLU A 24 18.52 -0.08 20.05
C GLU A 24 18.57 -1.52 19.51
N SER A 25 17.43 -2.24 19.49
CA SER A 25 17.34 -3.65 19.09
C SER A 25 18.25 -4.57 19.92
N ASN A 26 18.51 -4.23 21.18
CA ASN A 26 19.39 -4.98 22.07
C ASN A 26 18.57 -5.89 23.00
N ALA A 27 18.28 -7.11 22.55
CA ALA A 27 17.45 -8.07 23.29
C ALA A 27 17.99 -8.37 24.70
N SER A 28 19.31 -8.48 24.85
CA SER A 28 19.96 -8.78 26.13
C SER A 28 19.81 -7.63 27.13
N ALA A 29 20.06 -6.41 26.69
CA ALA A 29 19.89 -5.21 27.53
C ALA A 29 18.42 -5.00 27.89
N ALA A 30 17.51 -5.13 26.92
CA ALA A 30 16.08 -4.99 27.14
C ALA A 30 15.55 -6.03 28.14
N ARG A 31 16.00 -7.29 28.03
CA ARG A 31 15.65 -8.35 28.99
C ARG A 31 16.17 -8.06 30.39
N LEU A 32 17.38 -7.52 30.53
CA LEU A 32 17.95 -7.16 31.82
C LEU A 32 17.18 -6.00 32.47
N ALA A 33 16.88 -4.94 31.70
CA ALA A 33 16.08 -3.81 32.17
C ALA A 33 14.65 -4.26 32.54
N TRP A 34 14.04 -5.12 31.74
CA TRP A 34 12.70 -5.65 32.00
C TRP A 34 12.63 -6.44 33.30
N ARG A 35 13.63 -7.27 33.61
CA ARG A 35 13.69 -8.00 34.89
C ARG A 35 13.75 -7.03 36.07
N LYS A 36 14.55 -5.97 35.98
CA LYS A 36 14.61 -4.94 37.03
C LYS A 36 13.26 -4.27 37.24
N LEU A 37 12.55 -3.92 36.16
CA LEU A 37 11.20 -3.36 36.24
C LEU A 37 10.23 -4.35 36.87
N HIS A 38 10.25 -5.61 36.44
CA HIS A 38 9.38 -6.67 36.98
C HIS A 38 9.62 -6.93 38.47
N ASP A 39 10.89 -6.95 38.91
CA ASP A 39 11.25 -7.22 40.29
C ASP A 39 10.86 -6.05 41.22
N ASP A 40 11.01 -4.81 40.76
CA ASP A 40 10.67 -3.61 41.53
C ASP A 40 9.16 -3.29 41.48
N TYR A 41 8.48 -3.60 40.36
CA TYR A 41 7.08 -3.24 40.06
C TYR A 41 6.34 -4.39 39.35
N PRO A 42 6.02 -5.50 40.04
CA PRO A 42 5.44 -6.70 39.40
C PRO A 42 4.02 -6.49 38.84
N ASP A 43 3.27 -5.52 39.37
CA ASP A 43 1.90 -5.21 38.93
C ASP A 43 1.84 -4.16 37.79
N ASP A 44 2.99 -3.81 37.21
CA ASP A 44 3.06 -2.84 36.12
C ASP A 44 2.37 -3.37 34.84
N GLU A 45 1.34 -2.65 34.38
CA GLU A 45 0.49 -3.03 33.25
C GLU A 45 1.26 -3.15 31.91
N THR A 46 2.45 -2.55 31.80
CA THR A 46 3.25 -2.58 30.58
C THR A 46 4.14 -3.81 30.46
N LEU A 47 4.33 -4.58 31.53
CA LEU A 47 5.28 -5.71 31.57
C LEU A 47 5.01 -6.77 30.50
N ALA A 48 3.75 -7.16 30.33
CA ALA A 48 3.37 -8.16 29.33
C ALA A 48 3.62 -7.67 27.89
N ALA A 49 3.34 -6.38 27.63
CA ALA A 49 3.60 -5.77 26.33
C ALA A 49 5.10 -5.68 26.04
N LEU A 50 5.90 -5.26 27.03
CA LEU A 50 7.36 -5.16 26.91
C LEU A 50 8.00 -6.55 26.70
N ASP A 51 7.57 -7.58 27.42
CA ASP A 51 8.08 -8.95 27.22
C ASP A 51 7.78 -9.46 25.80
N GLY A 52 6.57 -9.20 25.31
CA GLY A 52 6.18 -9.51 23.93
C GLY A 52 7.08 -8.84 22.89
N LEU A 53 7.38 -7.54 23.07
CA LEU A 53 8.30 -6.80 22.19
C LEU A 53 9.73 -7.37 22.23
N ILE A 54 10.24 -7.71 23.42
CA ILE A 54 11.56 -8.33 23.57
C ILE A 54 11.61 -9.70 22.86
N GLY A 55 10.52 -10.47 22.92
CA GLY A 55 10.41 -11.75 22.24
C GLY A 55 10.52 -11.70 20.72
N GLU A 56 10.26 -10.54 20.10
CA GLU A 56 10.43 -10.34 18.66
C GLU A 56 11.88 -10.03 18.25
N LEU A 57 12.72 -9.60 19.20
CA LEU A 57 14.13 -9.35 18.97
C LEU A 57 14.90 -10.67 18.90
N GLY A 58 14.97 -11.27 17.71
CA GLY A 58 15.70 -12.52 17.47
C GLY A 58 15.13 -13.41 16.37
N GLU A 59 14.01 -13.05 15.77
CA GLU A 59 13.32 -13.84 14.72
C GLU A 59 14.11 -13.96 13.40
N ASP A 60 15.20 -13.22 13.20
CA ASP A 60 16.00 -13.25 11.97
C ASP A 60 16.64 -14.62 11.66
N ALA A 61 16.86 -15.46 12.68
CA ALA A 61 17.45 -16.80 12.53
C ALA A 61 16.41 -17.92 12.39
N ALA A 62 15.11 -17.61 12.38
CA ALA A 62 14.07 -18.62 12.32
C ALA A 62 13.97 -19.27 10.92
N PRO A 63 13.59 -20.56 10.83
CA PRO A 63 13.49 -21.27 9.57
C PRO A 63 12.39 -20.68 8.66
N PRO A 64 12.46 -20.92 7.34
CA PRO A 64 11.39 -20.59 6.39
C PRO A 64 10.04 -21.17 6.82
N PHE A 65 8.95 -20.50 6.44
CA PHE A 65 7.61 -21.02 6.70
C PHE A 65 7.34 -22.25 5.84
N ALA A 66 6.75 -23.29 6.45
CA ALA A 66 6.38 -24.50 5.73
C ALA A 66 5.20 -24.27 4.77
N ASP A 67 4.25 -23.43 5.16
CA ASP A 67 3.03 -23.14 4.41
C ASP A 67 2.45 -21.76 4.78
N HIS A 68 1.36 -21.39 4.09
CA HIS A 68 0.64 -20.14 4.32
C HIS A 68 -0.04 -20.07 5.69
N GLN A 69 -0.40 -21.20 6.30
CA GLN A 69 -1.05 -21.23 7.61
C GLN A 69 -0.05 -20.90 8.73
N ALA A 70 1.17 -21.43 8.65
CA ALA A 70 2.26 -21.12 9.56
C ALA A 70 2.66 -19.63 9.46
N MET A 71 2.70 -19.10 8.24
CA MET A 71 2.92 -17.67 8.01
C MET A 71 1.80 -16.82 8.63
N ASP A 72 0.54 -17.14 8.34
CA ASP A 72 -0.63 -16.41 8.86
C ASP A 72 -0.66 -16.40 10.39
N ALA A 73 -0.45 -17.56 11.04
CA ALA A 73 -0.40 -17.64 12.51
C ALA A 73 0.69 -16.72 13.09
N CYS A 74 1.88 -16.70 12.48
CA CYS A 74 2.98 -15.84 12.90
C CYS A 74 2.68 -14.34 12.69
N CYS A 75 2.03 -13.99 11.57
CA CYS A 75 1.66 -12.61 11.27
C CYS A 75 0.50 -12.12 12.13
N ARG A 76 -0.45 -13.00 12.48
CA ARG A 76 -1.59 -12.68 13.37
C ARG A 76 -1.14 -12.23 14.75
N ARG A 77 -0.18 -12.91 15.37
CA ARG A 77 0.40 -12.47 16.66
C ARG A 77 1.01 -11.07 16.54
N LEU A 78 1.81 -10.84 15.49
CA LEU A 78 2.46 -9.54 15.27
C LEU A 78 1.42 -8.42 15.08
N ASN A 79 0.32 -8.70 14.37
CA ASN A 79 -0.78 -7.76 14.15
C ASN A 79 -1.66 -7.49 15.37
N ALA A 80 -2.01 -8.55 16.11
CA ALA A 80 -3.01 -8.46 17.17
C ALA A 80 -2.42 -7.95 18.49
N GLU A 81 -1.15 -8.25 18.75
CA GLU A 81 -0.53 -8.02 20.07
C GLU A 81 0.62 -7.03 19.98
N ILE A 82 1.60 -7.31 19.11
CA ILE A 82 2.88 -6.60 19.12
C ILE A 82 2.76 -5.21 18.48
N GLU A 83 2.14 -5.09 17.31
CA GLU A 83 2.03 -3.79 16.63
C GLU A 83 1.22 -2.77 17.44
N PRO A 84 0.04 -3.12 18.02
CA PRO A 84 -0.66 -2.22 18.94
C PRO A 84 0.17 -1.87 20.17
N ALA A 85 0.91 -2.82 20.76
CA ALA A 85 1.80 -2.57 21.89
C ALA A 85 2.92 -1.59 21.51
N ALA A 86 3.60 -1.81 20.39
CA ALA A 86 4.66 -0.94 19.88
C ALA A 86 4.14 0.48 19.64
N ARG A 87 2.97 0.63 19.01
CA ARG A 87 2.34 1.95 18.78
C ARG A 87 2.02 2.67 20.09
N ARG A 88 1.46 1.96 21.07
CA ARG A 88 1.12 2.56 22.38
C ARG A 88 2.36 3.01 23.15
N LEU A 89 3.44 2.21 23.11
CA LEU A 89 4.64 2.46 23.92
C LEU A 89 5.63 3.42 23.25
N PHE A 90 5.82 3.34 21.92
CA PHE A 90 6.80 4.15 21.19
C PHE A 90 6.20 5.37 20.49
N GLY A 91 4.88 5.36 20.24
CA GLY A 91 4.23 6.26 19.28
C GLY A 91 4.40 5.81 17.82
N GLU A 92 3.59 6.35 16.92
CA GLU A 92 3.42 5.84 15.55
C GLU A 92 4.74 5.75 14.75
N ALA A 93 5.53 6.83 14.74
CA ALA A 93 6.74 6.89 13.92
C ALA A 93 7.84 5.93 14.39
N LYS A 94 8.10 5.88 15.70
CA LYS A 94 9.11 4.98 16.28
C LYS A 94 8.65 3.52 16.22
N ALA A 95 7.36 3.25 16.44
CA ALA A 95 6.80 1.92 16.28
C ALA A 95 6.96 1.40 14.86
N HIS A 96 6.70 2.23 13.84
CA HIS A 96 6.89 1.84 12.45
C HIS A 96 8.35 1.48 12.15
N ALA A 97 9.31 2.32 12.60
CA ALA A 97 10.73 2.05 12.43
C ALA A 97 11.19 0.76 13.14
N TRP A 98 10.69 0.52 14.34
CA TRP A 98 11.00 -0.67 15.14
C TRP A 98 10.39 -1.96 14.57
N LEU A 99 9.16 -1.90 14.04
CA LEU A 99 8.47 -3.05 13.44
C LEU A 99 9.04 -3.45 12.08
N ALA A 100 9.68 -2.51 11.35
CA ALA A 100 10.23 -2.77 10.02
C ALA A 100 11.14 -4.02 9.97
N PRO A 101 12.18 -4.17 10.82
CA PRO A 101 12.99 -5.40 10.85
C PRO A 101 12.17 -6.66 11.16
N CYS A 102 11.18 -6.61 12.06
CA CYS A 102 10.30 -7.76 12.36
C CYS A 102 9.51 -8.22 11.13
N TRP A 103 9.03 -7.26 10.31
CA TRP A 103 8.37 -7.54 9.04
C TRP A 103 9.34 -8.10 8.00
N ARG A 104 10.58 -7.57 7.91
CA ARG A 104 11.61 -8.10 7.00
C ARG A 104 11.97 -9.55 7.32
N ALA A 105 12.17 -9.89 8.60
CA ALA A 105 12.49 -11.26 9.03
C ALA A 105 11.42 -12.26 8.55
N ARG A 106 10.14 -11.93 8.74
CA ARG A 106 9.01 -12.74 8.28
C ARG A 106 8.92 -12.79 6.75
N ALA A 107 9.16 -11.68 6.07
CA ALA A 107 9.16 -11.62 4.61
C ALA A 107 10.22 -12.54 3.99
N ARG A 108 11.42 -12.62 4.60
CA ARG A 108 12.48 -13.57 4.20
C ARG A 108 12.03 -15.02 4.39
N ARG A 109 11.41 -15.34 5.52
CA ARG A 109 10.90 -16.68 5.81
C ARG A 109 9.76 -17.09 4.88
N ALA A 110 8.98 -16.13 4.39
CA ALA A 110 7.90 -16.34 3.43
C ALA A 110 8.38 -16.37 1.97
N ALA A 111 9.65 -16.06 1.67
CA ALA A 111 10.12 -15.85 0.30
C ALA A 111 9.98 -17.08 -0.61
N ALA A 112 9.99 -18.30 -0.04
CA ALA A 112 9.85 -19.54 -0.79
C ALA A 112 8.38 -19.98 -0.99
N LEU A 113 7.42 -19.31 -0.34
CA LEU A 113 6.01 -19.64 -0.50
C LEU A 113 5.51 -19.16 -1.87
N PRO A 114 4.78 -20.01 -2.62
CA PRO A 114 4.23 -19.60 -3.91
C PRO A 114 3.10 -18.59 -3.70
N PHE A 115 2.88 -17.73 -4.70
CA PHE A 115 1.75 -16.82 -4.68
C PHE A 115 0.41 -17.58 -4.71
N CYS A 116 -0.48 -17.26 -3.76
CA CYS A 116 -1.85 -17.75 -3.70
C CYS A 116 -2.84 -16.59 -3.82
N ALA A 117 -3.71 -16.61 -4.84
CA ALA A 117 -4.65 -15.52 -5.10
C ALA A 117 -5.70 -15.35 -3.99
N ASP A 118 -6.17 -16.46 -3.41
CA ASP A 118 -7.18 -16.46 -2.34
C ASP A 118 -6.60 -16.01 -0.99
N ALA A 119 -5.27 -16.03 -0.87
CA ALA A 119 -4.52 -15.62 0.30
C ALA A 119 -3.47 -14.57 -0.07
N SER A 120 -3.83 -13.60 -0.92
CA SER A 120 -2.85 -12.63 -1.44
C SER A 120 -2.08 -11.90 -0.33
N ASP A 121 -2.75 -11.62 0.79
CA ASP A 121 -2.15 -10.89 1.91
C ASP A 121 -1.15 -11.74 2.70
N HIS A 122 -1.12 -13.07 2.45
CA HIS A 122 -0.17 -14.02 3.00
C HIS A 122 0.98 -14.34 2.02
N HIS A 123 1.48 -13.32 1.33
CA HIS A 123 2.64 -13.43 0.46
C HIS A 123 3.79 -12.55 0.96
N ALA A 124 5.04 -12.94 0.66
CA ALA A 124 6.24 -12.21 1.07
C ALA A 124 6.21 -10.73 0.67
N VAL A 125 5.66 -10.40 -0.51
CA VAL A 125 5.51 -9.02 -0.99
C VAL A 125 4.71 -8.15 -0.02
N ALA A 126 3.59 -8.66 0.51
CA ALA A 126 2.76 -7.91 1.46
C ALA A 126 3.57 -7.57 2.72
N LEU A 127 4.42 -8.48 3.19
CA LEU A 127 5.30 -8.24 4.32
C LEU A 127 6.42 -7.23 4.02
N TRP A 128 7.03 -7.30 2.83
CA TRP A 128 8.03 -6.32 2.40
C TRP A 128 7.48 -4.90 2.29
N LEU A 129 6.24 -4.76 1.78
CA LEU A 129 5.54 -3.48 1.74
C LEU A 129 5.35 -2.90 3.15
N ARG A 130 4.98 -3.73 4.12
CA ARG A 130 4.82 -3.30 5.52
C ARG A 130 6.14 -2.94 6.20
N ALA A 131 7.23 -3.58 5.79
CA ALA A 131 8.57 -3.24 6.24
C ALA A 131 9.12 -1.94 5.62
N GLY A 132 8.41 -1.34 4.65
CA GLY A 132 8.90 -0.21 3.89
C GLY A 132 10.07 -0.56 2.94
N ASP A 133 10.25 -1.84 2.62
CA ASP A 133 11.35 -2.31 1.78
C ASP A 133 10.89 -2.44 0.32
N TRP A 134 10.85 -1.30 -0.37
CA TRP A 134 10.32 -1.21 -1.73
C TRP A 134 11.14 -2.02 -2.75
N THR A 135 12.46 -2.11 -2.54
CA THR A 135 13.36 -2.87 -3.42
C THR A 135 13.10 -4.37 -3.28
N ALA A 136 13.03 -4.89 -2.05
CA ALA A 136 12.72 -6.30 -1.83
C ALA A 136 11.30 -6.65 -2.31
N ALA A 137 10.32 -5.78 -2.06
CA ALA A 137 8.95 -5.94 -2.56
C ALA A 137 8.92 -5.99 -4.11
N ARG A 138 9.63 -5.09 -4.79
CA ARG A 138 9.76 -5.08 -6.26
C ARG A 138 10.24 -6.42 -6.78
N ASN A 139 11.39 -6.86 -6.27
CA ASN A 139 12.01 -8.11 -6.69
C ASN A 139 11.05 -9.28 -6.46
N ALA A 140 10.40 -9.35 -5.30
CA ALA A 140 9.47 -10.43 -4.99
C ALA A 140 8.22 -10.43 -5.90
N VAL A 141 7.71 -9.28 -6.34
CA VAL A 141 6.62 -9.23 -7.33
C VAL A 141 7.07 -9.74 -8.69
N GLU A 142 8.28 -9.38 -9.13
CA GLU A 142 8.81 -9.77 -10.44
C GLU A 142 8.99 -11.28 -10.59
N HIS A 143 9.13 -12.02 -9.48
CA HIS A 143 9.17 -13.48 -9.47
C HIS A 143 7.79 -14.14 -9.63
N ILE A 144 6.69 -13.40 -9.49
CA ILE A 144 5.34 -13.92 -9.70
C ILE A 144 5.07 -13.95 -11.21
N GLU A 145 4.81 -15.14 -11.76
CA GLU A 145 4.48 -15.29 -13.17
C GLU A 145 3.23 -14.47 -13.52
N ALA A 146 3.30 -13.73 -14.63
CA ALA A 146 2.22 -12.90 -15.14
C ALA A 146 1.66 -11.90 -14.11
N TRP A 147 2.47 -11.44 -13.13
CA TRP A 147 2.05 -10.55 -12.04
C TRP A 147 1.21 -9.35 -12.51
N ARG A 148 1.54 -8.77 -13.66
CA ARG A 148 0.84 -7.60 -14.22
C ARG A 148 -0.60 -7.88 -14.64
N ARG A 149 -0.97 -9.15 -14.82
CA ARG A 149 -2.34 -9.61 -15.15
C ARG A 149 -3.14 -10.03 -13.91
N ILE A 150 -2.52 -10.03 -12.73
CA ILE A 150 -3.14 -10.46 -11.49
C ILE A 150 -3.39 -9.21 -10.61
N PRO A 151 -4.61 -8.97 -10.13
CA PRO A 151 -4.94 -7.73 -9.42
C PRO A 151 -4.06 -7.41 -8.21
N ALA A 152 -3.74 -8.40 -7.36
CA ALA A 152 -2.96 -8.18 -6.15
C ALA A 152 -1.48 -7.83 -6.45
N PRO A 153 -0.74 -8.63 -7.23
CA PRO A 153 0.63 -8.29 -7.63
C PRO A 153 0.74 -6.98 -8.40
N LEU A 154 -0.22 -6.67 -9.28
CA LEU A 154 -0.25 -5.37 -9.97
C LEU A 154 -0.39 -4.20 -8.99
N ALA A 155 -1.27 -4.32 -7.99
CA ALA A 155 -1.45 -3.30 -6.96
C ALA A 155 -0.18 -3.11 -6.12
N TRP A 156 0.51 -4.21 -5.75
CA TRP A 156 1.78 -4.12 -5.05
C TRP A 156 2.85 -3.43 -5.86
N MET A 157 3.01 -3.78 -7.14
CA MET A 157 3.97 -3.11 -8.00
C MET A 157 3.64 -1.63 -8.17
N ALA A 158 2.36 -1.27 -8.34
CA ALA A 158 1.95 0.14 -8.42
C ALA A 158 2.34 0.91 -7.14
N GLU A 159 2.11 0.32 -5.97
CA GLU A 159 2.50 0.89 -4.67
C GLU A 159 4.02 1.05 -4.55
N VAL A 160 4.78 0.01 -4.91
CA VAL A 160 6.26 0.03 -4.91
C VAL A 160 6.79 1.12 -5.84
N ARG A 161 6.30 1.22 -7.08
CA ARG A 161 6.76 2.24 -8.04
C ARG A 161 6.41 3.64 -7.57
N TYR A 162 5.21 3.84 -6.99
CA TYR A 162 4.84 5.12 -6.40
C TYR A 162 5.78 5.51 -5.25
N ARG A 163 6.02 4.61 -4.29
CA ARG A 163 6.85 4.90 -3.11
C ARG A 163 8.32 5.12 -3.44
N ALA A 164 8.84 4.42 -4.46
CA ALA A 164 10.25 4.51 -4.86
C ALA A 164 10.53 5.62 -5.88
N ASP A 165 9.67 5.78 -6.89
CA ASP A 165 9.96 6.61 -8.07
C ASP A 165 8.94 7.77 -8.25
N GLY A 166 7.92 7.85 -7.40
CA GLY A 166 6.89 8.88 -7.43
C GLY A 166 5.70 8.58 -8.35
N LEU A 167 4.70 9.46 -8.29
CA LEU A 167 3.40 9.27 -8.94
C LEU A 167 3.47 9.19 -10.47
N GLU A 168 4.35 9.98 -11.09
CA GLU A 168 4.46 10.03 -12.55
C GLU A 168 4.79 8.66 -13.18
N VAL A 169 5.62 7.88 -12.49
CA VAL A 169 6.02 6.54 -12.92
C VAL A 169 4.91 5.51 -12.63
N ALA A 170 4.11 5.72 -11.60
CA ALA A 170 3.06 4.80 -11.18
C ALA A 170 1.80 4.86 -12.05
N TRP A 171 1.57 5.95 -12.79
CA TRP A 171 0.33 6.18 -13.54
C TRP A 171 -0.07 5.05 -14.49
N ALA A 172 0.89 4.44 -15.17
CA ALA A 172 0.62 3.32 -16.08
C ALA A 172 0.03 2.11 -15.32
N LEU A 173 0.62 1.76 -14.17
CA LEU A 173 0.18 0.64 -13.36
C LEU A 173 -1.14 0.95 -12.62
N LEU A 174 -1.33 2.18 -12.15
CA LEU A 174 -2.59 2.64 -11.58
C LEU A 174 -3.74 2.57 -12.60
N THR A 175 -3.45 2.93 -13.86
CA THR A 175 -4.40 2.83 -14.97
C THR A 175 -4.80 1.39 -15.25
N GLU A 176 -3.82 0.49 -15.35
CA GLU A 176 -4.08 -0.95 -15.53
C GLU A 176 -4.86 -1.54 -14.36
N LEU A 177 -4.53 -1.14 -13.13
CA LEU A 177 -5.22 -1.61 -11.93
C LEU A 177 -6.66 -1.15 -11.90
N ALA A 178 -6.95 0.09 -12.28
CA ALA A 178 -8.31 0.60 -12.39
C ALA A 178 -9.15 -0.25 -13.37
N TRP A 179 -8.58 -0.65 -14.51
CA TRP A 179 -9.26 -1.52 -15.47
C TRP A 179 -9.44 -2.95 -14.97
N LEU A 180 -8.41 -3.50 -14.31
CA LEU A 180 -8.37 -4.90 -13.92
C LEU A 180 -9.18 -5.17 -12.64
N SER A 181 -9.11 -4.26 -11.67
CA SER A 181 -9.77 -4.38 -10.37
C SER A 181 -10.02 -3.00 -9.75
N PRO A 182 -11.17 -2.36 -10.07
CA PRO A 182 -11.56 -1.06 -9.51
C PRO A 182 -11.53 -1.00 -7.98
N ARG A 183 -11.89 -2.09 -7.30
CA ARG A 183 -11.83 -2.20 -5.84
C ARG A 183 -10.40 -2.04 -5.31
N ARG A 184 -9.46 -2.88 -5.79
CA ARG A 184 -8.05 -2.77 -5.38
C ARG A 184 -7.40 -1.44 -5.78
N PHE A 185 -7.85 -0.83 -6.88
CA PHE A 185 -7.46 0.53 -7.21
C PHE A 185 -7.91 1.51 -6.13
N ALA A 186 -9.18 1.48 -5.72
CA ALA A 186 -9.69 2.31 -4.62
C ALA A 186 -8.91 2.08 -3.32
N ASP A 187 -8.73 0.82 -2.92
CA ASP A 187 -8.01 0.45 -1.69
C ASP A 187 -6.57 0.96 -1.73
N LEU A 188 -5.91 0.89 -2.90
CA LEU A 188 -4.56 1.41 -3.08
C LEU A 188 -4.51 2.94 -2.94
N LEU A 189 -5.43 3.69 -3.56
CA LEU A 189 -5.45 5.15 -3.41
C LEU A 189 -5.51 5.57 -1.94
N THR A 190 -6.38 4.91 -1.15
CA THR A 190 -6.48 5.15 0.30
C THR A 190 -5.17 4.82 1.04
N ARG A 191 -4.49 3.73 0.69
CA ARG A 191 -3.19 3.37 1.30
C ARG A 191 -2.06 4.31 0.92
N LEU A 192 -2.06 4.86 -0.30
CA LEU A 192 -1.05 5.83 -0.72
C LEU A 192 -1.14 7.11 0.11
N ASN A 193 -2.37 7.50 0.50
CA ASN A 193 -2.66 8.70 1.29
C ASN A 193 -2.03 9.96 0.67
N ASP A 194 -2.16 10.07 -0.66
CA ASP A 194 -1.63 11.17 -1.45
C ASP A 194 -2.74 12.19 -1.71
N ALA A 195 -2.56 13.39 -1.18
CA ALA A 195 -3.57 14.45 -1.27
C ALA A 195 -3.95 14.81 -2.73
N SER A 196 -3.03 14.65 -3.69
CA SER A 196 -3.28 14.91 -5.10
C SER A 196 -4.16 13.83 -5.74
N LEU A 197 -3.92 12.56 -5.38
CA LEU A 197 -4.77 11.44 -5.79
C LEU A 197 -6.16 11.54 -5.14
N ASP A 198 -6.22 11.89 -3.86
CA ASP A 198 -7.49 12.05 -3.15
C ASP A 198 -8.33 13.21 -3.70
N ALA A 199 -7.68 14.31 -4.11
CA ALA A 199 -8.35 15.42 -4.78
C ALA A 199 -8.90 15.00 -6.16
N LEU A 200 -8.12 14.26 -6.95
CA LEU A 200 -8.58 13.73 -8.24
C LEU A 200 -9.73 12.74 -8.06
N ARG A 201 -9.64 11.86 -7.06
CA ARG A 201 -10.68 10.88 -6.76
C ARG A 201 -11.99 11.55 -6.38
N ARG A 202 -11.96 12.52 -5.47
CA ARG A 202 -13.16 13.28 -5.07
C ARG A 202 -13.79 14.04 -6.24
N ARG A 203 -12.98 14.61 -7.13
CA ARG A 203 -13.47 15.27 -8.35
C ARG A 203 -14.12 14.29 -9.30
N PHE A 204 -13.52 13.12 -9.50
CA PHE A 204 -14.11 12.05 -10.31
C PHE A 204 -15.48 11.65 -9.74
N ASP A 205 -15.55 11.34 -8.46
CA ASP A 205 -16.81 10.91 -7.80
C ASP A 205 -17.91 11.99 -7.90
N ALA A 206 -17.54 13.28 -7.94
CA ALA A 206 -18.49 14.40 -8.04
C ALA A 206 -18.93 14.75 -9.47
N GLN A 207 -18.09 14.46 -10.48
CA GLN A 207 -18.28 14.96 -11.85
C GLN A 207 -18.54 13.86 -12.88
N PHE A 208 -18.16 12.62 -12.58
CA PHE A 208 -18.34 11.52 -13.50
C PHE A 208 -19.79 11.05 -13.49
N ASP A 209 -20.42 11.12 -14.65
CA ASP A 209 -21.79 10.67 -14.89
C ASP A 209 -21.80 9.16 -15.13
N GLY A 210 -21.72 8.37 -14.06
CA GLY A 210 -21.65 6.91 -14.07
C GLY A 210 -22.86 6.23 -13.44
N ALA A 211 -22.79 4.90 -13.28
CA ALA A 211 -23.87 4.12 -12.65
C ALA A 211 -23.93 4.32 -11.13
N GLY A 212 -22.90 4.94 -10.54
CA GLY A 212 -22.71 5.05 -9.11
C GLY A 212 -22.08 3.77 -8.56
N GLY A 213 -20.86 3.87 -8.05
CA GLY A 213 -20.21 2.78 -7.30
C GLY A 213 -18.78 2.49 -7.74
N LEU A 214 -18.18 1.46 -7.13
CA LEU A 214 -16.76 1.14 -7.34
C LEU A 214 -16.42 0.76 -8.78
N ALA A 215 -17.36 0.17 -9.52
CA ALA A 215 -17.13 -0.22 -10.91
C ALA A 215 -16.82 0.98 -11.82
N ASP A 216 -17.34 2.16 -11.49
CA ASP A 216 -17.11 3.37 -12.27
C ASP A 216 -15.65 3.79 -12.27
N LEU A 217 -14.86 3.39 -11.25
CA LEU A 217 -13.44 3.72 -11.20
C LEU A 217 -12.63 3.10 -12.34
N ALA A 218 -13.15 2.10 -13.06
CA ALA A 218 -12.54 1.65 -14.30
C ALA A 218 -12.46 2.77 -15.37
N TRP A 219 -13.37 3.75 -15.32
CA TRP A 219 -13.41 4.92 -16.20
C TRP A 219 -12.52 6.06 -15.73
N PHE A 220 -11.99 6.00 -14.50
CA PHE A 220 -11.12 7.04 -13.93
C PHE A 220 -9.96 7.42 -14.86
N PRO A 221 -9.22 6.49 -15.50
CA PRO A 221 -8.14 6.87 -16.40
C PRO A 221 -8.60 7.61 -17.66
N ALA A 222 -9.80 7.30 -18.17
CA ALA A 222 -10.36 8.01 -19.31
C ALA A 222 -10.77 9.44 -18.91
N TRP A 223 -11.49 9.59 -17.80
CA TRP A 223 -11.84 10.90 -17.26
C TRP A 223 -10.59 11.74 -16.91
N LEU A 224 -9.55 11.11 -16.36
CA LEU A 224 -8.29 11.77 -16.01
C LEU A 224 -7.62 12.43 -17.22
N LEU A 225 -7.72 11.84 -18.43
CA LEU A 225 -7.17 12.43 -19.65
C LEU A 225 -7.92 13.69 -20.11
N ILE A 226 -9.19 13.83 -19.73
CA ILE A 226 -9.97 15.05 -19.99
C ILE A 226 -9.50 16.16 -19.04
N GLU A 227 -9.39 15.84 -17.75
CA GLU A 227 -9.01 16.79 -16.70
C GLU A 227 -7.52 17.17 -16.75
N LYS A 228 -6.65 16.22 -17.10
CA LYS A 228 -5.19 16.38 -17.16
C LYS A 228 -4.62 15.77 -18.43
N PRO A 229 -4.80 16.42 -19.60
CA PRO A 229 -4.26 15.92 -20.88
C PRO A 229 -2.73 15.75 -20.89
N CYS A 230 -2.01 16.47 -20.03
CA CYS A 230 -0.56 16.35 -19.89
C CYS A 230 -0.10 14.95 -19.44
N LEU A 231 -0.97 14.15 -18.81
CA LEU A 231 -0.66 12.78 -18.40
C LEU A 231 -0.75 11.75 -19.53
N ALA A 232 -1.14 12.16 -20.74
CA ALA A 232 -1.25 11.27 -21.90
C ALA A 232 0.02 10.44 -22.18
N PRO A 233 1.27 10.98 -22.10
CA PRO A 233 2.47 10.18 -22.29
C PRO A 233 2.59 9.04 -21.27
N SER A 234 2.32 9.32 -19.99
CA SER A 234 2.40 8.33 -18.90
C SER A 234 1.35 7.23 -19.07
N LEU A 235 0.08 7.61 -19.30
CA LEU A 235 -1.03 6.67 -19.51
C LEU A 235 -0.88 5.84 -20.78
N ARG A 236 -0.16 6.34 -21.80
CA ARG A 236 0.10 5.58 -23.03
C ARG A 236 0.96 4.33 -22.78
N THR A 237 1.83 4.37 -21.77
CA THR A 237 2.72 3.24 -21.44
C THR A 237 2.00 2.12 -20.67
N ALA A 238 0.75 2.33 -20.27
CA ALA A 238 -0.09 1.28 -19.72
C ALA A 238 -0.24 0.13 -20.72
N GLN A 239 -0.14 -1.12 -20.26
CA GLN A 239 -0.35 -2.32 -21.06
C GLN A 239 -1.85 -2.61 -21.27
N PRO A 240 -2.24 -3.22 -22.40
CA PRO A 240 -3.61 -3.67 -22.60
C PRO A 240 -4.02 -4.72 -21.56
N SER A 241 -5.29 -4.71 -21.16
CA SER A 241 -5.82 -5.66 -20.19
C SER A 241 -6.90 -6.54 -20.83
N ARG A 242 -8.19 -6.24 -20.59
CA ARG A 242 -9.33 -7.05 -21.06
C ARG A 242 -10.11 -6.38 -22.19
N HIS A 243 -9.64 -5.24 -22.70
CA HIS A 243 -10.30 -4.45 -23.73
C HIS A 243 -11.75 -4.06 -23.37
N THR A 244 -11.98 -3.81 -22.09
CA THR A 244 -13.28 -3.36 -21.59
C THR A 244 -13.63 -1.99 -22.17
N SER A 245 -14.91 -1.59 -22.11
CA SER A 245 -15.32 -0.26 -22.58
C SER A 245 -14.51 0.90 -21.93
N PRO A 246 -14.24 0.90 -20.61
CA PRO A 246 -13.38 1.92 -20.00
C PRO A 246 -11.96 1.96 -20.57
N GLU A 247 -11.32 0.81 -20.77
CA GLU A 247 -9.98 0.73 -21.38
C GLU A 247 -10.00 1.31 -22.80
N ARG A 248 -10.98 0.89 -23.61
CA ARG A 248 -11.14 1.39 -24.99
C ARG A 248 -11.35 2.90 -25.02
N ALA A 249 -12.11 3.45 -24.07
CA ALA A 249 -12.34 4.89 -23.97
C ALA A 249 -11.05 5.66 -23.63
N THR A 250 -10.22 5.17 -22.70
CA THR A 250 -8.91 5.78 -22.43
C THR A 250 -8.01 5.76 -23.67
N ARG A 251 -7.93 4.63 -24.39
CA ARG A 251 -7.14 4.53 -25.63
C ARG A 251 -7.66 5.46 -26.71
N LEU A 252 -8.97 5.59 -26.84
CA LEU A 252 -9.60 6.47 -27.81
C LEU A 252 -9.32 7.95 -27.48
N LEU A 253 -9.37 8.34 -26.21
CA LEU A 253 -8.99 9.68 -25.78
C LEU A 253 -7.52 9.99 -26.07
N LEU A 254 -6.60 9.05 -25.85
CA LEU A 254 -5.20 9.24 -26.25
C LEU A 254 -5.05 9.52 -27.75
N GLN A 255 -5.79 8.80 -28.60
CA GLN A 255 -5.80 9.03 -30.05
C GLN A 255 -6.38 10.40 -30.40
N ILE A 256 -7.50 10.79 -29.76
CA ILE A 256 -8.11 12.11 -29.93
C ILE A 256 -7.11 13.22 -29.58
N LEU A 257 -6.44 13.14 -28.43
CA LEU A 257 -5.42 14.11 -28.01
C LEU A 257 -4.22 14.19 -28.96
N ASP A 258 -3.84 13.07 -29.59
CA ASP A 258 -2.79 13.05 -30.61
C ASP A 258 -3.25 13.70 -31.92
N LEU A 259 -4.50 13.46 -32.35
CA LEU A 259 -5.07 14.05 -33.55
C LEU A 259 -5.29 15.57 -33.40
N GLU A 260 -5.74 16.03 -32.23
CA GLU A 260 -5.89 17.45 -31.90
C GLU A 260 -4.56 18.19 -32.04
N ARG A 261 -3.46 17.60 -31.54
CA ARG A 261 -2.11 18.18 -31.66
C ARG A 261 -1.60 18.25 -33.10
N ARG A 262 -2.06 17.35 -33.98
CA ARG A 262 -1.65 17.27 -35.38
C ARG A 262 -2.58 18.02 -36.34
N GLY A 263 -3.76 18.45 -35.89
CA GLY A 263 -4.73 19.19 -36.70
C GLY A 263 -5.54 18.34 -37.70
N SER A 264 -5.60 17.01 -37.55
CA SER A 264 -6.34 16.14 -38.49
C SER A 264 -7.84 16.09 -38.19
N GLN A 265 -8.61 16.98 -38.81
CA GLN A 265 -10.04 17.16 -38.56
C GLN A 265 -10.94 15.97 -38.96
N PRO A 266 -10.77 15.30 -40.11
CA PRO A 266 -11.68 14.24 -40.52
C PRO A 266 -11.63 13.02 -39.59
N GLU A 267 -10.43 12.57 -39.21
CA GLU A 267 -10.26 11.45 -38.28
C GLU A 267 -10.74 11.79 -36.87
N LEU A 268 -10.58 13.05 -36.45
CA LEU A 268 -11.02 13.52 -35.14
C LEU A 268 -12.54 13.41 -34.96
N VAL A 269 -13.33 13.72 -36.00
CA VAL A 269 -14.79 13.59 -35.97
C VAL A 269 -15.21 12.13 -35.74
N GLU A 270 -14.60 11.18 -36.45
CA GLU A 270 -14.91 9.76 -36.29
C GLU A 270 -14.52 9.24 -34.90
N ARG A 271 -13.38 9.66 -34.36
CA ARG A 271 -12.97 9.28 -33.00
C ARG A 271 -13.88 9.88 -31.92
N ARG A 272 -14.33 11.13 -32.07
CA ARG A 272 -15.31 11.77 -31.18
C ARG A 272 -16.66 11.04 -31.21
N LYS A 273 -17.12 10.64 -32.40
CA LYS A 273 -18.33 9.83 -32.56
C LYS A 273 -18.22 8.48 -31.86
N ALA A 274 -17.08 7.80 -32.00
CA ALA A 274 -16.81 6.55 -31.31
C ALA A 274 -16.78 6.72 -29.77
N LEU A 275 -16.28 7.86 -29.26
CA LEU A 275 -16.25 8.14 -27.83
C LEU A 275 -17.65 8.33 -27.27
N ARG A 276 -18.50 9.08 -27.99
CA ARG A 276 -19.92 9.24 -27.67
C ARG A 276 -20.62 7.89 -27.61
N SER A 277 -20.45 7.04 -28.64
CA SER A 277 -21.04 5.71 -28.67
C SER A 277 -20.57 4.78 -27.53
N LEU A 278 -19.38 5.01 -26.98
CA LEU A 278 -18.87 4.24 -25.84
C LEU A 278 -19.46 4.73 -24.51
N HIS A 279 -19.56 6.05 -24.33
CA HIS A 279 -20.06 6.65 -23.10
C HIS A 279 -20.45 8.13 -23.32
N ASP A 280 -21.75 8.42 -23.28
CA ASP A 280 -22.28 9.77 -23.52
C ASP A 280 -21.80 10.80 -22.48
N GLY A 281 -21.86 10.44 -21.18
CA GLY A 281 -21.41 11.33 -20.09
C GLY A 281 -19.93 11.73 -20.20
N LEU A 282 -19.03 10.78 -20.49
CA LEU A 282 -17.61 11.04 -20.73
C LEU A 282 -17.37 11.93 -21.96
N TYR A 283 -18.11 11.69 -23.05
CA TYR A 283 -18.05 12.55 -24.24
C TYR A 283 -18.51 13.98 -23.93
N ALA A 284 -19.62 14.14 -23.20
CA ALA A 284 -20.11 15.44 -22.78
C ALA A 284 -19.09 16.19 -21.90
N ALA A 285 -18.43 15.48 -20.96
CA ALA A 285 -17.35 16.04 -20.16
C ALA A 285 -16.17 16.50 -21.04
N TYR A 286 -15.74 15.68 -21.98
CA TYR A 286 -14.68 16.03 -22.93
C TYR A 286 -15.03 17.29 -23.73
N MET A 287 -16.25 17.38 -24.27
CA MET A 287 -16.70 18.55 -25.05
C MET A 287 -16.76 19.85 -24.24
N LYS A 288 -16.95 19.80 -22.91
CA LYS A 288 -16.92 21.01 -22.05
C LYS A 288 -15.51 21.60 -21.90
N THR A 289 -14.48 20.83 -22.19
CA THR A 289 -13.06 21.23 -22.03
C THR A 289 -12.39 21.60 -23.35
N ARG A 290 -13.16 21.73 -24.44
CA ARG A 290 -12.67 21.95 -25.80
C ARG A 290 -13.34 23.15 -26.45
#